data_AF-A0A172X025-F1
#
_entry.id   AF-A0A172X025-F1
#
_cell.length_a   1.000
_cell.length_b   1.000
_cell.length_c   1.000
_cell.angle_alpha   90.00
_cell.angle_beta   90.00
_cell.angle_gamma   90.00
#
_symmetry.space_group_name_H-M   'P 1'
#
loop_
_entity.id
_entity.type
_entity.pdbx_description
1 polymer ?
#
loop_
_entity_poly.entity_id
_entity_poly.type
_entity_poly.pdbx_seq_one_letter_code
_entity_poly.pdbx_strand_id
1 'polypeptide(L)'
;MKNYLFINNSLSGNGGAKVILNLANILISRGHSVSILLDRTDNIEYNINSKIIMYRRMVSGIDLFDTNNISESNKKTINYKHVGISSKLKNVIKKIIFLLNFPRLLNDVNNYRKFIKKIDLMS
;
A
#
# COMPACT_ATOMS: atom_id res chain seq x y z
N MET A 1 13.47 7.57 20.82
CA MET A 1 12.59 6.65 20.07
C MET A 1 11.96 7.44 18.91
N LYS A 2 11.77 6.82 17.74
CA LYS A 2 11.19 7.48 16.55
C LYS A 2 10.23 6.52 15.87
N ASN A 3 9.26 7.06 15.13
CA ASN A 3 8.27 6.29 14.40
C ASN A 3 8.52 6.42 12.90
N TYR A 4 8.63 5.27 12.22
CA TYR A 4 8.89 5.20 10.79
C TYR A 4 7.67 4.66 10.06
N LEU A 5 7.25 5.36 9.02
CA LEU A 5 6.21 4.90 8.11
C LEU A 5 6.83 4.61 6.74
N PHE A 6 6.78 3.35 6.32
CA PHE A 6 7.07 2.98 4.94
C PHE A 6 5.77 2.87 4.15
N ILE A 7 5.81 3.34 2.90
CA ILE A 7 4.70 3.23 1.96
C ILE A 7 5.21 2.43 0.78
N ASN A 8 4.51 1.35 0.46
CA ASN A 8 4.88 0.50 -0.65
C ASN A 8 3.63 -0.01 -1.37
N ASN A 9 3.76 -0.37 -2.63
CA ASN A 9 2.63 -0.91 -3.38
C ASN A 9 2.25 -2.31 -2.85
N SER A 10 3.22 -3.23 -2.77
CA SER A 10 3.03 -4.59 -2.24
C SER A 10 4.31 -5.11 -1.58
N LEU A 11 4.20 -6.14 -0.75
CA LEU A 11 5.35 -6.87 -0.18
C LEU A 11 5.66 -8.13 -0.97
N SER A 12 5.89 -7.96 -2.27
CA SER A 12 6.22 -9.03 -3.22
C SER A 12 7.46 -8.67 -4.03
N GLY A 13 8.22 -9.68 -4.48
CA GLY A 13 9.39 -9.52 -5.35
C GLY A 13 10.67 -9.05 -4.65
N ASN A 14 11.81 -9.20 -5.33
CA ASN A 14 13.12 -9.24 -4.69
C ASN A 14 13.79 -7.89 -4.34
N GLY A 15 13.24 -6.76 -4.78
CA GLY A 15 13.89 -5.44 -4.68
C GLY A 15 13.47 -4.66 -3.44
N GLY A 16 12.58 -3.69 -3.64
CA GLY A 16 12.19 -2.71 -2.61
C GLY A 16 11.51 -3.33 -1.39
N ALA A 17 10.65 -4.33 -1.58
CA ALA A 17 9.95 -5.00 -0.48
C ALA A 17 10.94 -5.64 0.52
N LYS A 18 11.96 -6.34 0.02
CA LYS A 18 13.00 -6.97 0.85
C LYS A 18 13.84 -5.93 1.60
N VAL A 19 14.20 -4.83 0.94
CA VAL A 19 14.96 -3.73 1.56
C VAL A 19 14.16 -3.08 2.69
N ILE A 20 12.89 -2.78 2.45
CA ILE A 20 12.00 -2.18 3.46
C ILE A 20 11.87 -3.07 4.68
N LEU A 21 11.64 -4.37 4.49
CA LEU A 21 11.49 -5.30 5.61
C LEU A 21 12.79 -5.47 6.41
N ASN A 22 13.94 -5.55 5.74
CA ASN A 22 15.23 -5.60 6.42
C ASN A 22 15.51 -4.33 7.22
N LEU A 23 15.25 -3.17 6.63
CA LEU A 23 15.41 -1.89 7.31
C LEU A 23 14.45 -1.76 8.49
N ALA A 24 13.19 -2.17 8.34
CA ALA A 24 12.19 -2.19 9.40
C ALA A 24 12.67 -3.02 10.60
N ASN A 25 13.21 -4.22 10.35
CA ASN A 25 13.74 -5.08 11.41
C ASN A 25 14.91 -4.43 12.16
N ILE A 26 15.82 -3.76 11.45
CA ILE A 26 16.94 -3.04 12.06
C ILE A 26 16.46 -1.84 12.89
N LEU A 27 15.43 -1.12 12.42
CA LEU A 27 14.86 -0.01 13.16
C LEU A 27 14.17 -0.51 14.45
N ILE A 28 13.42 -1.60 14.37
CA ILE A 28 12.79 -2.24 15.53
C ILE A 28 13.83 -2.72 16.54
N SER A 29 14.92 -3.35 16.08
CA SER A 29 15.98 -3.81 16.99
C SER A 29 16.70 -2.67 17.70
N ARG A 30 16.68 -1.46 17.13
CA ARG A 30 17.16 -0.21 17.74
C ARG A 30 16.12 0.49 18.62
N GLY A 31 14.96 -0.13 18.86
CA GLY A 31 13.91 0.40 19.72
C GLY A 31 13.03 1.46 19.05
N HIS A 32 12.95 1.49 17.72
CA HIS A 32 12.01 2.35 16.99
C HIS A 32 10.71 1.60 16.66
N SER A 33 9.60 2.33 16.55
CA SER A 33 8.34 1.77 16.04
C SER A 33 8.29 1.88 14.53
N VAL A 34 7.79 0.84 13.86
CA VAL A 34 7.71 0.81 12.40
C VAL A 34 6.29 0.44 11.97
N SER A 35 5.76 1.22 11.04
CA SER A 35 4.50 0.97 10.34
C SER A 35 4.74 0.85 8.84
N ILE A 36 3.98 -0.01 8.17
CA ILE A 36 4.02 -0.15 6.71
C ILE A 36 2.59 -0.01 6.15
N LEU A 37 2.41 0.91 5.22
CA LEU A 37 1.18 1.07 4.43
C LEU A 37 1.35 0.40 3.07
N LEU A 38 0.43 -0.50 2.74
CA LEU A 38 0.36 -1.17 1.44
C LEU A 38 -0.84 -0.72 0.61
N ASP A 39 -0.61 -0.46 -0.67
CA ASP A 39 -1.71 -0.23 -1.61
C ASP A 39 -2.39 -1.54 -2.04
N ARG A 40 -1.62 -2.64 -2.04
CA ARG A 40 -2.04 -3.98 -2.43
C ARG A 40 -1.58 -5.01 -1.40
N THR A 41 -2.52 -5.83 -0.95
CA THR A 41 -2.31 -6.89 0.06
C THR A 41 -2.51 -8.30 -0.51
N ASP A 42 -2.85 -8.40 -1.79
CA ASP A 42 -3.12 -9.67 -2.47
C ASP A 42 -1.87 -10.54 -2.64
N ASN A 43 -0.67 -9.95 -2.64
CA ASN A 43 0.58 -10.70 -2.77
C ASN A 43 1.62 -10.26 -1.72
N ILE A 44 1.72 -11.00 -0.61
CA ILE A 44 2.72 -10.82 0.44
C ILE A 44 3.55 -12.10 0.50
N GLU A 45 4.81 -12.00 0.08
CA GLU A 45 5.71 -13.16 -0.11
C GLU A 45 6.69 -13.34 1.06
N TYR A 46 6.65 -12.46 2.05
CA TYR A 46 7.62 -12.38 3.15
C TYR A 46 6.95 -12.55 4.51
N ASN A 47 7.67 -13.19 5.43
CA ASN A 47 7.28 -13.20 6.83
C ASN A 47 7.48 -11.79 7.44
N ILE A 48 6.43 -11.25 8.03
CA ILE A 48 6.41 -9.91 8.60
C ILE A 48 6.60 -10.04 10.11
N ASN A 49 7.56 -9.29 10.65
CA ASN A 49 7.79 -9.22 12.08
C ASN A 49 6.52 -8.70 12.78
N SER A 50 6.04 -9.41 13.81
CA SER A 50 4.81 -9.09 14.53
C SER A 50 4.82 -7.71 15.21
N LYS A 51 6.01 -7.11 15.39
CA LYS A 51 6.17 -5.74 15.89
C LYS A 51 5.95 -4.66 14.83
N ILE A 52 5.83 -5.01 13.56
CA ILE A 52 5.51 -4.07 12.47
C ILE A 52 4.00 -3.90 12.40
N ILE A 53 3.53 -2.67 12.51
CA ILE A 53 2.10 -2.36 12.33
C ILE A 53 1.81 -2.24 10.84
N MET A 54 0.91 -3.07 10.33
CA MET A 54 0.54 -3.08 8.93
C MET A 54 -0.76 -2.30 8.70
N TYR A 55 -0.78 -1.51 7.63
CA TYR A 55 -1.94 -0.81 7.13
C TYR A 55 -2.19 -1.16 5.66
N ARG A 56 -3.44 -1.14 5.24
CA ARG A 56 -3.83 -1.28 3.84
C ARG A 56 -4.64 -0.08 3.37
N ARG A 57 -4.39 0.34 2.13
CA ARG A 57 -5.25 1.30 1.44
C ARG A 57 -6.48 0.58 0.90
N MET A 58 -7.64 1.15 1.16
CA MET A 58 -8.94 0.73 0.66
C MET A 58 -9.65 1.93 0.01
N VAL A 59 -10.68 1.66 -0.78
CA VAL A 59 -11.53 2.72 -1.36
C VAL A 59 -12.19 3.58 -0.27
N SER A 60 -12.49 2.99 0.89
CA SER A 60 -13.08 3.66 2.04
C SER A 60 -12.07 4.44 2.90
N GLY A 61 -10.76 4.24 2.73
CA GLY A 61 -9.75 4.86 3.58
C GLY A 61 -8.53 3.96 3.83
N ILE A 62 -7.90 4.14 4.98
CA ILE A 62 -6.71 3.37 5.38
C ILE A 62 -7.03 2.65 6.69
N ASP A 63 -6.96 1.32 6.65
CA ASP A 63 -7.33 0.46 7.77
C ASP A 63 -6.15 -0.41 8.21
N LEU A 64 -6.21 -0.87 9.45
CA LEU A 64 -5.23 -1.79 10.02
C LEU A 64 -5.36 -3.14 9.32
N PHE A 65 -4.23 -3.73 8.94
CA PHE A 65 -4.18 -4.98 8.21
C PHE A 65 -3.61 -6.07 9.13
N ASP A 66 -4.43 -7.06 9.46
CA ASP A 66 -3.98 -8.19 10.25
C ASP A 66 -3.23 -9.19 9.38
N THR A 67 -1.94 -9.38 9.68
CA THR A 67 -1.06 -10.30 8.97
C THR A 67 -1.27 -11.77 9.34
N ASN A 68 -2.01 -12.05 10.42
CA ASN A 68 -2.23 -13.41 10.91
C ASN A 68 -3.08 -14.27 9.95
N ASN A 69 -3.81 -13.63 9.03
CA ASN A 69 -4.69 -14.29 8.06
C ASN A 69 -4.11 -14.40 6.64
N ILE A 70 -2.80 -14.17 6.46
CA ILE A 70 -2.14 -14.34 5.15
C ILE A 70 -1.92 -15.84 4.92
N SER A 71 -3.00 -16.57 4.64
CA SER A 71 -2.93 -17.93 4.13
C SER A 71 -2.35 -17.92 2.70
N GLU A 72 -1.57 -18.96 2.38
CA GLU A 72 -0.81 -19.26 1.13
C GLU A 72 -1.56 -19.16 -0.22
N SER A 73 -2.75 -18.59 -0.26
CA SER A 73 -3.72 -18.73 -1.34
C SER A 73 -3.82 -17.52 -2.26
N ASN A 74 -2.74 -16.95 -2.80
CA ASN A 74 -2.88 -15.90 -3.83
C ASN A 74 -1.83 -15.99 -4.97
N LYS A 75 -1.59 -17.19 -5.50
CA LYS A 75 -1.05 -17.35 -6.86
C LYS A 75 -2.19 -17.34 -7.88
N LYS A 76 -2.79 -16.18 -8.16
CA LYS A 76 -3.63 -16.00 -9.37
C LYS A 76 -3.14 -14.82 -10.18
N THR A 77 -2.25 -15.12 -11.12
CA THR A 77 -1.84 -14.22 -12.20
C THR A 77 -3.04 -13.95 -13.10
N ILE A 78 -3.62 -12.75 -13.02
CA ILE A 78 -4.68 -12.31 -13.93
C ILE A 78 -4.01 -11.84 -15.23
N ASN A 79 -4.19 -12.61 -16.31
CA ASN A 79 -3.78 -12.22 -17.66
C ASN A 79 -4.76 -11.18 -18.23
N TYR A 80 -4.32 -9.93 -18.28
CA TYR A 80 -5.07 -8.86 -18.95
C TYR A 80 -4.90 -8.98 -20.47
N LYS A 81 -5.99 -9.25 -21.20
CA LYS A 81 -6.00 -9.16 -22.66
C LYS A 81 -5.88 -7.70 -23.09
N HIS A 82 -4.84 -7.38 -23.86
CA HIS A 82 -4.68 -6.07 -24.47
C HIS A 82 -5.71 -5.88 -25.60
N VAL A 83 -6.68 -4.98 -25.41
CA VAL A 83 -7.60 -4.54 -26.45
C VAL A 83 -7.05 -3.28 -27.11
N GLY A 84 -6.84 -3.32 -28.42
CA GLY A 84 -6.28 -2.21 -29.19
C GLY A 84 -7.29 -1.07 -29.40
N ILE A 85 -7.10 0.05 -28.70
CA ILE A 85 -7.88 1.29 -28.90
C ILE A 85 -7.02 2.33 -29.63
N SER A 86 -7.63 3.06 -30.57
CA SER A 86 -6.97 4.10 -31.37
C SER A 86 -6.41 5.25 -30.51
N SER A 87 -5.30 5.84 -30.94
CA SER A 87 -4.52 6.83 -30.17
C SER A 87 -5.28 8.13 -29.87
N LYS A 88 -6.19 8.57 -30.76
CA LYS A 88 -7.01 9.77 -30.57
C LYS A 88 -8.11 9.59 -29.52
N LEU A 89 -8.82 8.45 -29.54
CA LEU A 89 -9.83 8.12 -28.53
C LEU A 89 -9.21 7.92 -27.14
N LYS A 90 -8.02 7.33 -27.07
CA LYS A 90 -7.27 7.13 -25.82
C LYS A 90 -7.08 8.43 -25.03
N ASN A 91 -6.82 9.55 -25.70
CA ASN A 91 -6.57 10.83 -25.04
C ASN A 91 -7.85 11.47 -24.47
N VAL A 92 -8.97 11.37 -25.21
CA VAL A 92 -10.28 11.88 -24.76
C VAL A 92 -10.79 11.04 -23.59
N ILE A 93 -10.72 9.71 -23.71
CA ILE A 93 -11.10 8.78 -22.64
C ILE A 93 -10.25 9.01 -21.39
N LYS A 94 -8.93 9.19 -21.53
CA LYS A 94 -8.05 9.53 -20.40
C LYS A 94 -8.48 10.82 -19.68
N LYS A 95 -8.85 11.88 -20.41
CA LYS A 95 -9.32 13.13 -19.80
C LYS A 95 -10.63 12.95 -19.04
N ILE A 96 -11.58 12.21 -19.61
CA ILE A 96 -12.88 11.94 -18.97
C ILE A 96 -12.68 11.09 -17.72
N ILE A 97 -11.88 10.03 -17.80
CA ILE A 97 -11.52 9.18 -16.65
C ILE A 97 -10.85 10.01 -15.55
N PHE A 98 -9.93 10.90 -15.91
CA PHE A 98 -9.27 11.79 -14.95
C PHE A 98 -10.26 12.70 -14.24
N LEU A 99 -11.17 13.33 -14.98
CA LEU A 99 -12.19 14.23 -14.42
C LEU A 99 -13.14 13.49 -13.47
N LEU A 100 -13.58 12.29 -13.85
CA LEU A 100 -14.45 11.44 -13.04
C LEU A 100 -13.74 10.91 -11.78
N ASN A 101 -12.42 10.73 -11.83
CA ASN A 101 -11.63 10.28 -10.69
C ASN A 101 -11.14 11.43 -9.80
N PHE A 102 -11.36 12.69 -10.16
CA PHE A 102 -10.90 13.84 -9.38
C PHE A 102 -11.50 13.90 -7.96
N PRO A 103 -12.81 13.62 -7.74
CA PRO A 103 -13.38 13.54 -6.40
C PRO A 103 -12.77 12.41 -5.56
N ARG A 104 -12.43 11.27 -6.19
CA ARG A 104 -11.73 10.17 -5.52
C ARG A 104 -10.35 10.60 -5.05
N LEU A 105 -9.60 11.33 -5.89
CA LEU A 105 -8.29 11.86 -5.55
C LEU A 105 -8.34 12.78 -4.31
N LEU A 106 -9.33 13.69 -4.25
CA LEU A 106 -9.53 14.55 -3.09
C LEU A 106 -9.86 13.76 -1.83
N ASN A 107 -10.70 12.75 -1.95
CA ASN A 107 -11.05 11.88 -0.83
C ASN A 107 -9.83 11.08 -0.32
N ASP A 108 -9.00 10.58 -1.23
CA ASP A 108 -7.77 9.85 -0.89
C ASP A 108 -6.76 10.74 -0.16
N VAL A 109 -6.59 12.00 -0.58
CA VAL A 109 -5.73 12.97 0.11
C VAL A 109 -6.25 13.24 1.52
N ASN A 110 -7.57 13.42 1.68
CA ASN A 110 -8.17 13.66 2.99
C ASN A 110 -8.04 12.44 3.92
N ASN A 111 -8.26 11.24 3.40
CA ASN A 111 -8.08 9.99 4.13
C ASN A 111 -6.62 9.81 4.56
N TYR A 112 -5.68 10.11 3.67
CA TYR A 112 -4.26 10.06 3.99
C TYR A 112 -3.85 11.08 5.06
N ARG A 113 -4.37 12.31 4.98
CA ARG A 113 -4.14 13.33 6.04
C ARG A 113 -4.67 12.89 7.39
N LYS A 114 -5.87 12.30 7.45
CA LYS A 114 -6.45 11.76 8.68
C LYS A 114 -5.58 10.61 9.24
N PHE A 115 -5.11 9.73 8.37
CA PHE A 115 -4.24 8.62 8.73
C PHE A 115 -2.89 9.09 9.32
N ILE A 116 -2.21 10.05 8.67
CA ILE A 116 -0.95 10.59 9.19
C ILE A 116 -1.15 11.23 10.56
N LYS A 117 -2.20 12.04 10.74
CA LYS A 117 -2.54 12.60 12.06
C LYS A 117 -2.78 11.53 13.11
N LYS A 118 -3.45 10.43 12.75
CA LYS A 118 -3.70 9.30 13.66
C LYS A 118 -2.39 8.63 14.09
N ILE A 119 -1.46 8.37 13.15
CA ILE A 119 -0.15 7.79 13.48
C ILE A 119 0.63 8.72 14.41
N ASP A 120 0.64 10.02 14.11
CA ASP A 120 1.37 11.01 14.90
C ASP A 120 0.81 11.17 16.32
N LEU A 121 -0.49 10.90 16.53
CA LEU A 121 -1.12 10.91 17.86
C LEU A 121 -0.96 9.59 18.65
N MET A 122 -0.70 8.48 17.96
CA MET A 122 -0.38 7.18 18.59
C MET A 122 1.11 7.02 18.92
N SER A 123 1.91 8.03 18.56
CA SER A 123 3.35 8.15 18.72
C SER A 123 3.76 8.63 20.11
#